data_AF-A0A1A0WHA8-F1
#
_entry.id   AF-A0A1A0WHA8-F1
#
_cell.length_a   1.000
_cell.length_b   1.000
_cell.length_c   1.000
_cell.angle_alpha   90.00
_cell.angle_beta   90.00
_cell.angle_gamma   90.00
#
_symmetry.space_group_name_H-M   'P 1'
#
loop_
_entity.id
_entity.type
_entity.pdbx_description
1 polymer ?
#
loop_
_entity_poly.entity_id
_entity_poly.type
_entity_poly.pdbx_seq_one_letter_code
_entity_poly.pdbx_strand_id
1 'polypeptide(L)'
;MRDAVEHTAGVSADLLNELTHLIALSPPKLADINADVREVCASTLGLPPVPAETCGGAVDPMVTEFAEQFSIDVTGITTAQRAAFSDLLGSDVFTVATLIYVADFMPRMRAGLTALGVDWPEGPVVWDHETNPADYVLDTFIPAVGRMRALDPVTSEIVRLRGARQHNCRLCKSLRESAALEAGATESDYDGIDDFENSELSDRHKAALRYVDALIWAPSQVSGEELRQHFSEEEVVELTLDVMRNACNKVAVALGADAARVDEGTEEYRLGADGQPIYS
;
A
#
# COMPACT_ATOMS: atom_id res chain seq x y z
N MET A 1 30.26 -11.41 14.39
CA MET A 1 30.39 -10.33 13.41
C MET A 1 29.03 -9.63 13.35
N ARG A 2 28.76 -8.89 14.43
CA ARG A 2 27.65 -7.94 14.54
C ARG A 2 28.27 -6.57 14.28
N ASP A 3 27.47 -5.65 13.76
CA ASP A 3 27.80 -4.25 13.43
C ASP A 3 28.24 -4.00 11.97
N ALA A 4 27.24 -3.86 11.11
CA ALA A 4 27.23 -2.96 9.94
C ALA A 4 25.79 -2.89 9.35
N VAL A 5 24.82 -2.47 10.16
CA VAL A 5 23.57 -1.89 9.65
C VAL A 5 23.52 -0.50 10.28
N GLU A 6 24.36 0.39 9.75
CA GLU A 6 24.29 1.82 10.06
C GLU A 6 22.93 2.34 9.58
N HIS A 7 22.12 2.78 10.55
CA HIS A 7 21.01 3.71 10.44
C HIS A 7 20.64 4.13 9.00
N THR A 8 19.92 3.29 8.28
CA THR A 8 19.24 3.67 7.04
C THR A 8 18.22 4.74 7.39
N ALA A 9 18.41 5.96 6.89
CA ALA A 9 17.55 7.15 7.06
C ALA A 9 16.09 6.81 7.48
N GLY A 10 15.82 6.81 8.79
CA GLY A 10 14.48 6.65 9.38
C GLY A 10 13.79 5.27 9.32
N VAL A 11 14.16 4.31 8.45
CA VAL A 11 13.53 2.97 8.44
C VAL A 11 14.27 2.01 9.36
N SER A 12 13.55 1.36 10.28
CA SER A 12 14.15 0.33 11.13
C SER A 12 14.59 -0.89 10.31
N ALA A 13 15.65 -1.57 10.76
CA ALA A 13 16.11 -2.80 10.11
C ALA A 13 15.00 -3.86 10.04
N ASP A 14 14.14 -3.92 11.06
CA ASP A 14 13.00 -4.84 11.09
C ASP A 14 12.00 -4.53 9.96
N LEU A 15 11.63 -3.26 9.75
CA LEU A 15 10.73 -2.87 8.64
C LEU A 15 11.35 -3.14 7.26
N LEU A 16 12.64 -2.89 7.08
CA LEU A 16 13.33 -3.25 5.84
C LEU A 16 13.33 -4.78 5.61
N ASN A 17 13.41 -5.58 6.68
CA ASN A 17 13.28 -7.03 6.58
C ASN A 17 11.86 -7.42 6.16
N GLU A 18 10.81 -6.79 6.73
CA GLU A 18 9.42 -7.03 6.31
C GLU A 18 9.20 -6.75 4.81
N LEU A 19 9.69 -5.60 4.33
CA LEU A 19 9.61 -5.25 2.90
C LEU A 19 10.40 -6.22 2.02
N THR A 20 11.57 -6.66 2.50
CA THR A 20 12.41 -7.62 1.77
C THR A 20 11.74 -9.00 1.72
N HIS A 21 11.06 -9.41 2.79
CA HIS A 21 10.32 -10.68 2.82
C HIS A 21 9.12 -10.63 1.88
N LEU A 22 8.38 -9.52 1.80
CA LEU A 22 7.31 -9.36 0.80
C LEU A 22 7.79 -9.63 -0.64
N ILE A 23 9.00 -9.15 -0.99
CA ILE A 23 9.63 -9.45 -2.28
C ILE A 23 9.94 -10.95 -2.42
N ALA A 24 10.37 -11.60 -1.35
CA ALA A 24 10.76 -13.02 -1.33
C ALA A 24 9.58 -14.01 -1.42
N LEU A 25 8.33 -13.58 -1.24
CA LEU A 25 7.16 -14.45 -1.36
C LEU A 25 7.02 -15.01 -2.79
N SER A 26 7.13 -16.34 -2.93
CA SER A 26 7.06 -17.04 -4.22
C SER A 26 6.41 -18.43 -4.09
N PRO A 27 5.07 -18.52 -3.91
CA PRO A 27 4.41 -19.82 -3.83
C PRO A 27 4.68 -20.64 -5.11
N PRO A 28 5.23 -21.88 -5.04
CA PRO A 28 5.70 -22.59 -6.23
C PRO A 28 4.65 -22.79 -7.33
N LYS A 29 3.39 -22.99 -6.94
CA LYS A 29 2.25 -23.13 -7.88
C LYS A 29 1.96 -21.85 -8.67
N LEU A 30 2.30 -20.69 -8.11
CA LEU A 30 1.98 -19.37 -8.64
C LEU A 30 3.22 -18.63 -9.13
N ALA A 31 4.39 -19.27 -9.18
CA ALA A 31 5.67 -18.60 -9.47
C ALA A 31 5.67 -17.88 -10.83
N ASP A 32 5.11 -18.50 -11.88
CA ASP A 32 5.03 -17.89 -13.21
C ASP A 32 4.01 -16.74 -13.27
N ILE A 33 2.88 -16.86 -12.57
CA ILE A 33 1.92 -15.75 -12.38
C ILE A 33 2.60 -14.60 -11.64
N ASN A 34 3.33 -14.89 -10.57
CA ASN A 34 4.02 -13.91 -9.74
C ASN A 34 5.08 -13.14 -10.55
N ALA A 35 5.83 -13.84 -11.41
CA ALA A 35 6.79 -13.21 -12.32
C ALA A 35 6.10 -12.31 -13.37
N ASP A 36 5.00 -12.77 -13.98
CA ASP A 36 4.23 -11.98 -14.95
C ASP A 36 3.64 -10.71 -14.33
N VAL A 37 3.00 -10.82 -13.15
CA VAL A 37 2.41 -9.66 -12.48
C VAL A 37 3.47 -8.65 -12.03
N ARG A 38 4.66 -9.10 -11.60
CA ARG A 38 5.79 -8.20 -11.25
C ARG A 38 6.25 -7.39 -12.46
N GLU A 39 6.35 -8.01 -13.62
CA GLU A 39 6.75 -7.33 -14.86
C GLU A 39 5.67 -6.34 -15.32
N VAL A 40 4.41 -6.79 -15.45
CA VAL A 40 3.33 -5.94 -15.98
C VAL A 40 3.04 -4.76 -15.05
N CYS A 41 2.93 -4.98 -13.73
CA CYS A 41 2.69 -3.90 -12.78
C CYS A 41 3.80 -2.85 -12.89
N ALA A 42 5.07 -3.25 -12.86
CA ALA A 42 6.16 -2.29 -12.90
C ALA A 42 6.23 -1.53 -14.24
N SER A 43 6.04 -2.23 -15.36
CA SER A 43 5.95 -1.62 -16.70
C SER A 43 4.82 -0.59 -16.77
N THR A 44 3.62 -0.92 -16.28
CA THR A 44 2.48 -0.01 -16.22
C THR A 44 2.80 1.26 -15.42
N LEU A 45 3.60 1.14 -14.36
CA LEU A 45 3.99 2.27 -13.49
C LEU A 45 5.19 3.07 -14.04
N GLY A 46 5.84 2.58 -15.09
CA GLY A 46 7.11 3.15 -15.57
C GLY A 46 8.24 3.02 -14.55
N LEU A 47 8.25 1.93 -13.78
CA LEU A 47 9.22 1.63 -12.75
C LEU A 47 9.92 0.28 -13.02
N PRO A 48 11.11 0.04 -12.43
CA PRO A 48 11.73 -1.29 -12.48
C PRO A 48 10.91 -2.32 -11.70
N PRO A 49 10.76 -3.56 -12.22
CA PRO A 49 10.12 -4.63 -11.48
C PRO A 49 10.96 -5.04 -10.27
N VAL A 50 10.28 -5.50 -9.21
CA VAL A 50 10.96 -6.24 -8.15
C VAL A 50 11.43 -7.60 -8.69
N PRO A 51 12.51 -8.19 -8.15
CA PRO A 51 13.05 -9.47 -8.63
C PRO A 51 11.97 -10.54 -8.75
N ALA A 52 12.07 -11.48 -9.68
CA ALA A 52 11.18 -12.65 -9.76
C ALA A 52 12.01 -13.94 -9.71
N GLU A 53 11.45 -15.02 -9.13
CA GLU A 53 12.17 -16.30 -9.02
C GLU A 53 12.31 -17.01 -10.36
N THR A 54 11.27 -16.96 -11.19
CA THR A 54 11.26 -17.53 -12.53
C THR A 54 11.33 -16.42 -13.57
N CYS A 55 11.70 -16.77 -14.80
CA CYS A 55 11.68 -15.85 -15.94
C CYS A 55 10.26 -15.60 -16.51
N GLY A 56 9.22 -15.99 -15.77
CA GLY A 56 7.84 -16.04 -16.27
C GLY A 56 7.56 -17.31 -17.10
N GLY A 57 6.29 -17.45 -17.47
CA GLY A 57 5.76 -18.60 -18.19
C GLY A 57 4.51 -18.24 -19.00
N ALA A 58 3.79 -19.25 -19.49
CA ALA A 58 2.50 -19.01 -20.15
C ALA A 58 1.44 -18.67 -19.08
N VAL A 59 1.17 -17.38 -18.91
CA VAL A 59 0.12 -16.86 -18.04
C VAL A 59 -1.11 -16.51 -18.88
N ASP A 60 -2.30 -16.79 -18.36
CA ASP A 60 -3.55 -16.43 -19.03
C ASP A 60 -3.66 -14.90 -19.14
N PRO A 61 -3.94 -14.33 -20.32
CA PRO A 61 -4.03 -12.89 -20.52
C PRO A 61 -4.96 -12.16 -19.55
N MET A 62 -6.00 -12.84 -19.02
CA MET A 62 -6.88 -12.27 -18.02
C MET A 62 -6.12 -11.87 -16.74
N VAL A 63 -5.08 -12.60 -16.33
CA VAL A 63 -4.28 -12.22 -15.15
C VAL A 63 -3.48 -10.96 -15.44
N THR A 64 -2.82 -10.91 -16.60
CA THR A 64 -2.00 -9.76 -17.03
C THR A 64 -2.85 -8.50 -17.19
N GLU A 65 -4.00 -8.58 -17.86
CA GLU A 65 -4.95 -7.47 -18.04
C GLU A 65 -5.53 -6.99 -16.69
N PHE A 66 -5.81 -7.92 -15.76
CA PHE A 66 -6.29 -7.57 -14.43
C PHE A 66 -5.23 -6.84 -13.62
N ALA A 67 -3.97 -7.31 -13.67
CA ALA A 67 -2.84 -6.68 -12.97
C ALA A 67 -2.48 -5.31 -13.55
N GLU A 68 -2.54 -5.14 -14.87
CA GLU A 68 -2.40 -3.84 -15.53
C GLU A 68 -3.49 -2.86 -15.06
N GLN A 69 -4.76 -3.25 -15.16
CA GLN A 69 -5.87 -2.40 -14.71
C GLN A 69 -5.79 -2.08 -13.21
N PHE A 70 -5.40 -3.06 -12.37
CA PHE A 70 -5.16 -2.86 -10.95
C PHE A 70 -4.11 -1.76 -10.68
N SER A 71 -3.04 -1.75 -11.48
CA SER A 71 -1.93 -0.80 -11.34
C SER A 71 -2.28 0.60 -11.87
N ILE A 72 -3.04 0.68 -12.97
CA ILE A 72 -3.55 1.93 -13.53
C ILE A 72 -4.55 2.58 -12.57
N ASP A 73 -5.65 1.87 -12.31
CA ASP A 73 -6.77 2.35 -11.50
C ASP A 73 -7.67 1.15 -11.13
N VAL A 74 -7.58 0.71 -9.88
CA VAL A 74 -8.36 -0.43 -9.37
C VAL A 74 -9.88 -0.19 -9.46
N THR A 75 -10.33 1.08 -9.51
CA THR A 75 -11.74 1.42 -9.61
C THR A 75 -12.34 1.07 -10.98
N GLY A 76 -11.48 0.96 -12.01
CA GLY A 76 -11.85 0.58 -13.37
C GLY A 76 -12.11 -0.93 -13.56
N ILE A 77 -11.81 -1.78 -12.56
CA ILE A 77 -12.04 -3.23 -12.66
C ILE A 77 -13.55 -3.52 -12.66
N THR A 78 -14.06 -3.96 -13.81
CA THR A 78 -15.48 -4.23 -14.05
C THR A 78 -15.97 -5.54 -13.41
N THR A 79 -17.28 -5.67 -13.17
CA THR A 79 -17.89 -6.93 -12.70
C THR A 79 -17.56 -8.13 -13.58
N ALA A 80 -17.47 -7.94 -14.90
CA ALA A 80 -17.12 -9.00 -15.84
C ALA A 80 -15.66 -9.47 -15.67
N GLN A 81 -14.71 -8.53 -15.54
CA GLN A 81 -13.31 -8.86 -15.26
C GLN A 81 -13.17 -9.58 -13.91
N ARG A 82 -13.90 -9.15 -12.87
CA ARG A 82 -13.88 -9.82 -11.55
C ARG A 82 -14.37 -11.25 -11.62
N ALA A 83 -15.47 -11.48 -12.33
CA ALA A 83 -16.03 -12.82 -12.51
C ALA A 83 -15.04 -13.72 -13.26
N ALA A 84 -14.51 -13.26 -14.41
CA ALA A 84 -13.53 -14.02 -15.19
C ALA A 84 -12.25 -14.32 -14.41
N PHE A 85 -11.70 -13.34 -13.69
CA PHE A 85 -10.52 -13.51 -12.84
C PHE A 85 -10.76 -14.51 -11.72
N SER A 86 -11.93 -14.45 -11.07
CA SER A 86 -12.30 -15.39 -10.00
C SER A 86 -12.55 -16.80 -10.52
N ASP A 87 -13.24 -16.93 -11.65
CA ASP A 87 -13.52 -18.23 -12.28
C ASP A 87 -12.23 -18.92 -12.74
N LEU A 88 -11.26 -18.15 -13.26
CA LEU A 88 -9.96 -18.64 -13.69
C LEU A 88 -9.12 -19.17 -12.52
N LEU A 89 -9.04 -18.40 -11.42
CA LEU A 89 -8.11 -18.68 -10.33
C LEU A 89 -8.69 -19.55 -9.22
N GLY A 90 -10.02 -19.64 -9.12
CA GLY A 90 -10.71 -20.43 -8.11
C GLY A 90 -10.25 -20.08 -6.69
N SER A 91 -9.72 -21.06 -5.96
CA SER A 91 -9.25 -20.87 -4.58
C SER A 91 -8.07 -19.90 -4.44
N ASP A 92 -7.32 -19.67 -5.51
CA ASP A 92 -6.09 -18.86 -5.46
C ASP A 92 -6.37 -17.37 -5.72
N VAL A 93 -7.62 -16.99 -6.02
CA VAL A 93 -8.00 -15.63 -6.43
C VAL A 93 -7.53 -14.56 -5.44
N PHE A 94 -7.66 -14.82 -4.14
CA PHE A 94 -7.24 -13.88 -3.11
C PHE A 94 -5.73 -13.76 -3.04
N THR A 95 -5.02 -14.90 -3.03
CA THR A 95 -3.55 -14.93 -3.02
C THR A 95 -2.94 -14.25 -4.24
N VAL A 96 -3.48 -14.47 -5.45
CA VAL A 96 -2.99 -13.79 -6.65
C VAL A 96 -3.28 -12.30 -6.61
N ALA A 97 -4.46 -11.87 -6.16
CA ALA A 97 -4.74 -10.44 -5.98
C ALA A 97 -3.79 -9.78 -4.96
N THR A 98 -3.38 -10.50 -3.90
CA THR A 98 -2.33 -10.05 -2.98
C THR A 98 -0.96 -9.98 -3.65
N LEU A 99 -0.58 -10.96 -4.48
CA LEU A 99 0.68 -10.91 -5.24
C LEU A 99 0.70 -9.74 -6.22
N ILE A 100 -0.43 -9.41 -6.85
CA ILE A 100 -0.59 -8.21 -7.69
C ILE A 100 -0.40 -6.94 -6.85
N TYR A 101 -0.97 -6.87 -5.64
CA TYR A 101 -0.74 -5.75 -4.71
C TYR A 101 0.75 -5.59 -4.37
N VAL A 102 1.46 -6.67 -4.07
CA VAL A 102 2.91 -6.63 -3.80
C VAL A 102 3.68 -6.18 -5.05
N ALA A 103 3.34 -6.71 -6.21
CA ALA A 103 3.93 -6.34 -7.50
C ALA A 103 3.69 -4.87 -7.90
N ASP A 104 2.53 -4.32 -7.55
CA ASP A 104 2.15 -2.92 -7.80
C ASP A 104 2.79 -1.96 -6.79
N PHE A 105 2.74 -2.27 -5.49
CA PHE A 105 3.18 -1.32 -4.46
C PHE A 105 4.66 -1.40 -4.10
N MET A 106 5.35 -2.54 -4.28
CA MET A 106 6.79 -2.58 -4.00
C MET A 106 7.64 -1.67 -4.89
N PRO A 107 7.41 -1.58 -6.21
CA PRO A 107 8.08 -0.58 -7.04
C PRO A 107 7.80 0.85 -6.57
N ARG A 108 6.55 1.17 -6.22
CA ARG A 108 6.16 2.48 -5.70
C ARG A 108 6.90 2.81 -4.41
N MET A 109 6.95 1.87 -3.47
CA MET A 109 7.68 2.01 -2.21
C MET A 109 9.16 2.27 -2.43
N ARG A 110 9.80 1.51 -3.32
CA ARG A 110 11.21 1.72 -3.66
C ARG A 110 11.43 3.12 -4.23
N ALA A 111 10.56 3.58 -5.13
CA ALA A 111 10.64 4.93 -5.70
C ALA A 111 10.46 6.02 -4.62
N GLY A 112 9.45 5.90 -3.76
CA GLY A 112 9.19 6.85 -2.68
C GLY A 112 10.34 6.93 -1.66
N LEU A 113 10.81 5.77 -1.17
CA LEU A 113 11.95 5.70 -0.25
C LEU A 113 13.23 6.27 -0.87
N THR A 114 13.50 5.95 -2.14
CA THR A 114 14.64 6.52 -2.88
C THR A 114 14.52 8.05 -3.00
N ALA A 115 13.33 8.56 -3.34
CA ALA A 115 13.07 10.00 -3.44
C ALA A 115 13.22 10.72 -2.08
N LEU A 116 13.10 9.98 -0.97
CA LEU A 116 13.34 10.43 0.39
C LEU A 116 14.79 10.32 0.84
N GLY A 117 15.67 9.72 0.06
CA GLY A 117 17.08 9.50 0.40
C GLY A 117 17.31 8.27 1.29
N VAL A 118 16.33 7.38 1.38
CA VAL A 118 16.45 6.12 2.12
C VAL A 118 17.07 5.06 1.22
N ASP A 119 18.22 4.54 1.63
CA ASP A 119 18.88 3.42 0.96
C ASP A 119 18.20 2.10 1.33
N TRP A 120 17.71 1.38 0.32
CA TRP A 120 17.17 0.03 0.46
C TRP A 120 17.92 -0.90 -0.52
N PRO A 121 19.06 -1.46 -0.08
CA PRO A 121 19.98 -2.14 -0.98
C PRO A 121 19.36 -3.40 -1.59
N GLU A 122 19.67 -3.63 -2.86
CA GLU A 122 19.31 -4.86 -3.55
C GLU A 122 20.28 -5.98 -3.13
N GLY A 123 19.75 -6.97 -2.42
CA GLY A 123 20.47 -8.19 -2.05
C GLY A 123 19.97 -9.41 -2.82
N PRO A 124 20.72 -10.53 -2.81
CA PRO A 124 20.19 -11.79 -3.32
C PRO A 124 18.92 -12.16 -2.56
N VAL A 125 17.83 -12.42 -3.29
CA VAL A 125 16.57 -12.83 -2.70
C VAL A 125 16.64 -14.29 -2.29
N VAL A 126 16.35 -14.56 -1.02
CA VAL A 126 16.12 -15.91 -0.51
C VAL A 126 14.62 -16.15 -0.58
N TRP A 127 14.17 -16.93 -1.57
CA TRP A 127 12.76 -17.16 -1.84
C TRP A 127 12.07 -17.93 -0.72
N ASP A 128 10.88 -17.47 -0.35
CA ASP A 128 9.98 -18.13 0.58
C ASP A 128 8.85 -18.81 -0.19
N HIS A 129 8.80 -20.13 -0.07
CA HIS A 129 7.86 -21.01 -0.77
C HIS A 129 6.71 -21.47 0.14
N GLU A 130 6.80 -21.23 1.44
CA GLU A 130 5.93 -21.83 2.46
C GLU A 130 4.90 -20.83 3.00
N THR A 131 5.28 -19.55 3.09
CA THR A 131 4.39 -18.51 3.62
C THR A 131 3.30 -18.14 2.63
N ASN A 132 2.05 -18.12 3.10
CA ASN A 132 0.94 -17.59 2.32
C ASN A 132 1.09 -16.06 2.18
N PRO A 133 1.10 -15.51 0.95
CA PRO A 133 1.25 -14.07 0.76
C PRO A 133 0.20 -13.20 1.44
N ALA A 134 -1.05 -13.67 1.49
CA ALA A 134 -2.14 -12.92 2.10
C ALA A 134 -2.00 -12.86 3.62
N ASP A 135 -1.69 -13.98 4.26
CA ASP A 135 -1.46 -14.05 5.70
C ASP A 135 -0.28 -13.15 6.10
N TYR A 136 0.81 -13.14 5.33
CA TYR A 136 1.94 -12.27 5.61
C TYR A 136 1.57 -10.78 5.53
N VAL A 137 0.86 -10.38 4.48
CA VAL A 137 0.42 -8.99 4.32
C VAL A 137 -0.51 -8.56 5.47
N LEU A 138 -1.52 -9.37 5.77
CA LEU A 138 -2.59 -9.03 6.72
C LEU A 138 -2.18 -9.18 8.20
N ASP A 139 -1.38 -10.19 8.52
CA ASP A 139 -1.06 -10.55 9.90
C ASP A 139 0.32 -10.06 10.33
N THR A 140 1.22 -9.72 9.38
CA THR A 140 2.59 -9.29 9.69
C THR A 140 2.86 -7.87 9.23
N PHE A 141 2.84 -7.59 7.92
CA PHE A 141 3.24 -6.29 7.37
C PHE A 141 2.30 -5.14 7.79
N ILE A 142 0.99 -5.29 7.57
CA ILE A 142 0.01 -4.24 7.89
C ILE A 142 0.02 -3.89 9.39
N PRO A 143 0.04 -4.86 10.32
CA PRO A 143 0.14 -4.56 11.75
C PRO A 143 1.50 -3.97 12.12
N ALA A 144 2.60 -4.37 11.48
CA ALA A 144 3.92 -3.80 11.74
C ALA A 144 3.95 -2.30 11.47
N VAL A 145 3.42 -1.86 10.33
CA VAL A 145 3.27 -0.43 10.02
C VAL A 145 2.23 0.21 10.96
N GLY A 146 1.11 -0.47 11.23
CA GLY A 146 0.05 0.02 12.13
C GLY A 146 0.46 0.22 13.60
N ARG A 147 1.65 -0.25 14.01
CA ARG A 147 2.24 0.00 15.35
C ARG A 147 3.16 1.22 15.39
N MET A 148 3.52 1.79 14.25
CA MET A 148 4.38 2.97 14.18
C MET A 148 3.65 4.21 14.70
N ARG A 149 4.38 5.16 15.30
CA ARG A 149 3.81 6.33 16.02
C ARG A 149 4.63 7.59 15.85
N ALA A 150 5.50 7.66 14.85
CA ALA A 150 6.22 8.88 14.50
C ALA A 150 5.28 9.91 13.89
N LEU A 151 4.30 9.47 13.08
CA LEU A 151 3.31 10.34 12.47
C LEU A 151 2.16 10.61 13.45
N ASP A 152 1.69 11.86 13.48
CA ASP A 152 0.53 12.22 14.30
C ASP A 152 -0.76 11.59 13.73
N PRO A 153 -1.73 11.22 14.59
CA PRO A 153 -2.90 10.46 14.17
C PRO A 153 -3.79 11.24 13.17
N VAL A 154 -3.78 12.58 13.21
CA VAL A 154 -4.54 13.41 12.27
C VAL A 154 -3.96 13.27 10.86
N THR A 155 -2.63 13.40 10.72
CA THR A 155 -1.97 13.22 9.43
C THR A 155 -2.13 11.79 8.91
N SER A 156 -1.96 10.76 9.77
CA SER A 156 -2.18 9.35 9.37
C SER A 156 -3.59 9.12 8.83
N GLU A 157 -4.62 9.68 9.48
CA GLU A 157 -6.01 9.53 9.04
C GLU A 157 -6.30 10.28 7.73
N ILE A 158 -5.74 11.50 7.55
CA ILE A 158 -5.84 12.26 6.31
C ILE A 158 -5.23 11.49 5.14
N VAL A 159 -4.01 10.93 5.32
CA VAL A 159 -3.32 10.12 4.33
C VAL A 159 -4.12 8.85 4.00
N ARG A 160 -4.64 8.16 5.02
CA ARG A 160 -5.48 6.97 4.85
C ARG A 160 -6.74 7.29 4.05
N LEU A 161 -7.46 8.36 4.40
CA LEU A 161 -8.70 8.74 3.73
C LEU A 161 -8.45 9.20 2.29
N ARG A 162 -7.36 9.92 2.01
CA ARG A 162 -6.97 10.25 0.63
C ARG A 162 -6.79 8.99 -0.19
N GLY A 163 -5.98 8.04 0.30
CA GLY A 163 -5.79 6.74 -0.34
C GLY A 163 -7.11 6.00 -0.54
N ALA A 164 -7.95 5.90 0.50
CA ALA A 164 -9.26 5.24 0.41
C ALA A 164 -10.17 5.85 -0.67
N ARG A 165 -10.12 7.17 -0.87
CA ARG A 165 -10.88 7.88 -1.91
C ARG A 165 -10.30 7.65 -3.29
N GLN A 166 -8.97 7.69 -3.46
CA GLN A 166 -8.32 7.39 -4.73
C GLN A 166 -8.60 5.96 -5.22
N HIS A 167 -8.66 4.98 -4.31
CA HIS A 167 -9.01 3.59 -4.64
C HIS A 167 -10.52 3.30 -4.57
N ASN A 168 -11.35 4.30 -4.26
CA ASN A 168 -12.79 4.17 -4.05
C ASN A 168 -13.21 3.03 -3.09
N CYS A 169 -12.41 2.73 -2.06
CA CYS A 169 -12.71 1.67 -1.08
C CYS A 169 -13.90 2.05 -0.20
N ARG A 170 -15.08 1.43 -0.39
CA ARG A 170 -16.30 1.79 0.37
C ARG A 170 -16.17 1.44 1.85
N LEU A 171 -15.58 0.28 2.15
CA LEU A 171 -15.22 -0.17 3.50
C LEU A 171 -14.40 0.89 4.23
N CYS A 172 -13.30 1.33 3.62
CA CYS A 172 -12.34 2.24 4.21
C CYS A 172 -12.93 3.64 4.44
N LYS A 173 -13.76 4.13 3.50
CA LYS A 173 -14.42 5.43 3.61
C LYS A 173 -15.51 5.46 4.69
N SER A 174 -16.10 4.32 5.02
CA SER A 174 -17.11 4.17 6.08
C SER A 174 -16.55 4.16 7.49
N LEU A 175 -15.23 4.31 7.64
CA LEU A 175 -14.52 4.23 8.93
C LEU A 175 -13.84 5.55 9.30
N ARG A 176 -13.72 5.81 10.61
CA ARG A 176 -12.88 6.87 11.20
C ARG A 176 -11.99 6.32 12.30
N GLU A 177 -10.74 6.77 12.33
CA GLU A 177 -9.82 6.38 13.40
C GLU A 177 -10.03 7.26 14.65
N SER A 178 -10.35 6.64 15.80
CA SER A 178 -10.73 7.37 17.02
C SER A 178 -9.61 8.23 17.61
N ALA A 179 -8.33 7.84 17.47
CA ALA A 179 -7.21 8.66 17.92
C ALA A 179 -7.09 9.97 17.12
N ALA A 180 -7.43 9.96 15.83
CA ALA A 180 -7.49 11.17 15.01
C ALA A 180 -8.60 12.11 15.49
N LEU A 181 -9.80 11.57 15.77
CA LEU A 181 -10.93 12.33 16.32
C LEU A 181 -10.61 12.91 17.71
N GLU A 182 -10.01 12.10 18.59
CA GLU A 182 -9.56 12.54 19.92
C GLU A 182 -8.46 13.61 19.86
N ALA A 183 -7.62 13.56 18.82
CA ALA A 183 -6.61 14.59 18.53
C ALA A 183 -7.21 15.86 17.91
N GLY A 184 -8.51 15.90 17.67
CA GLY A 184 -9.25 17.07 17.23
C GLY A 184 -9.55 17.14 15.73
N ALA A 185 -9.29 16.07 14.96
CA ALA A 185 -9.73 16.00 13.58
C ALA A 185 -11.26 15.96 13.48
N THR A 186 -11.79 16.60 12.45
CA THR A 186 -13.22 16.74 12.23
C THR A 186 -13.60 16.31 10.82
N GLU A 187 -14.89 16.04 10.59
CA GLU A 187 -15.38 15.79 9.23
C GLU A 187 -15.11 16.97 8.29
N SER A 188 -15.05 18.21 8.80
CA SER A 188 -14.70 19.38 7.99
C SER A 188 -13.25 19.30 7.46
N ASP A 189 -12.32 18.73 8.23
CA ASP A 189 -10.95 18.49 7.76
C ASP A 189 -10.96 17.46 6.63
N TYR A 190 -11.75 16.39 6.80
CA TYR A 190 -11.83 15.31 5.83
C TYR A 190 -12.55 15.73 4.54
N ASP A 191 -13.55 16.59 4.61
CA ASP A 191 -14.23 17.15 3.42
C ASP A 191 -13.24 17.91 2.53
N GLY A 192 -12.24 18.56 3.13
CA GLY A 192 -11.17 19.27 2.44
C GLY A 192 -10.13 18.40 1.74
N ILE A 193 -10.13 17.07 1.92
CA ILE A 193 -9.09 16.18 1.37
C ILE A 193 -9.16 16.07 -0.16
N ASP A 194 -10.34 16.17 -0.77
CA ASP A 194 -10.47 15.94 -2.22
C ASP A 194 -9.98 17.13 -3.05
N ASP A 195 -10.22 18.34 -2.53
CA ASP A 195 -9.79 19.63 -3.08
C ASP A 195 -8.81 20.33 -2.13
N PHE A 196 -7.80 19.58 -1.67
CA PHE A 196 -6.92 20.02 -0.59
C PHE A 196 -6.11 21.27 -0.93
N GLU A 197 -5.87 21.56 -2.21
CA GLU A 197 -5.18 22.78 -2.63
C GLU A 197 -5.99 24.03 -2.23
N ASN A 198 -7.32 23.96 -2.31
CA ASN A 198 -8.22 25.07 -2.01
C ASN A 198 -8.87 24.98 -0.62
N SER A 199 -8.49 23.99 0.20
CA SER A 199 -9.04 23.81 1.54
C SER A 199 -8.23 24.55 2.62
N GLU A 200 -8.79 24.58 3.83
CA GLU A 200 -8.17 25.13 5.04
C GLU A 200 -7.16 24.17 5.71
N LEU A 201 -6.84 23.03 5.07
CA LEU A 201 -5.81 22.11 5.55
C LEU A 201 -4.46 22.83 5.64
N SER A 202 -3.65 22.46 6.63
CA SER A 202 -2.31 23.04 6.81
C SER A 202 -1.38 22.73 5.63
N ASP A 203 -0.34 23.55 5.41
CA ASP A 203 0.69 23.27 4.40
C ASP A 203 1.34 21.89 4.60
N ARG A 204 1.50 21.46 5.86
CA ARG A 204 1.99 20.13 6.22
C ARG A 204 1.05 19.03 5.69
N HIS A 205 -0.26 19.17 5.86
CA HIS A 205 -1.24 18.22 5.32
C HIS A 205 -1.29 18.24 3.79
N LYS A 206 -1.23 19.42 3.16
CA LYS A 206 -1.18 19.54 1.70
C LYS A 206 0.07 18.88 1.12
N ALA A 207 1.21 19.00 1.81
CA ALA A 207 2.45 18.33 1.44
C ALA A 207 2.35 16.81 1.50
N ALA A 208 1.73 16.27 2.56
CA ALA A 208 1.42 14.85 2.66
C ALA A 208 0.52 14.39 1.50
N LEU A 209 -0.55 15.11 1.21
CA LEU A 209 -1.54 14.73 0.19
C LEU A 209 -0.97 14.74 -1.24
N ARG A 210 -0.15 15.73 -1.59
CA ARG A 210 0.57 15.72 -2.88
C ARG A 210 1.53 14.56 -3.01
N TYR A 211 2.24 14.21 -1.94
CA TYR A 211 3.12 13.05 -1.95
C TYR A 211 2.33 11.73 -2.11
N VAL A 212 1.21 11.59 -1.40
CA VAL A 212 0.28 10.44 -1.56
C VAL A 212 -0.19 10.33 -3.01
N ASP A 213 -0.65 11.44 -3.60
CA ASP A 213 -1.11 11.44 -5.00
C ASP A 213 0.02 11.10 -5.98
N ALA A 214 1.22 11.64 -5.76
CA ALA A 214 2.38 11.32 -6.59
C ALA A 214 2.72 9.81 -6.51
N LEU A 215 2.68 9.22 -5.31
CA LEU A 215 2.97 7.80 -5.13
C LEU A 215 1.88 6.89 -5.73
N ILE A 216 0.62 7.32 -5.73
CA ILE A 216 -0.52 6.56 -6.28
C ILE A 216 -0.64 6.73 -7.80
N TRP A 217 -0.38 7.91 -8.36
CA TRP A 217 -0.71 8.19 -9.77
C TRP A 217 0.49 8.45 -10.67
N ALA A 218 1.63 8.89 -10.11
CA ALA A 218 2.82 9.22 -10.88
C ALA A 218 4.12 8.78 -10.17
N PRO A 219 4.23 7.51 -9.75
CA PRO A 219 5.31 7.10 -8.84
C PRO A 219 6.70 7.14 -9.50
N SER A 220 6.80 7.09 -10.83
CA SER A 220 8.06 7.32 -11.56
C SER A 220 8.57 8.76 -11.50
N GLN A 221 7.72 9.70 -11.08
CA GLN A 221 8.03 11.13 -10.94
C GLN A 221 7.93 11.61 -9.48
N VAL A 222 7.81 10.70 -8.52
CA VAL A 222 7.66 11.06 -7.11
C VAL A 222 8.88 11.83 -6.60
N SER A 223 8.63 12.90 -5.86
CA SER A 223 9.66 13.69 -5.17
C SER A 223 9.33 13.78 -3.69
N GLY A 224 10.33 13.61 -2.84
CA GLY A 224 10.22 13.77 -1.39
C GLY A 224 10.64 15.15 -0.88
N GLU A 225 11.07 16.08 -1.75
CA GLU A 225 11.68 17.35 -1.34
C GLU A 225 10.75 18.20 -0.47
N GLU A 226 9.53 18.43 -0.93
CA GLU A 226 8.57 19.25 -0.19
C GLU A 226 8.07 18.56 1.07
N LEU A 227 7.88 17.23 1.03
CA LEU A 227 7.52 16.46 2.20
C LEU A 227 8.56 16.63 3.32
N ARG A 228 9.86 16.55 2.98
CA ARG A 228 10.96 16.79 3.95
C ARG A 228 11.04 18.20 4.51
N GLN A 229 10.35 19.19 3.93
CA GLN A 229 10.30 20.54 4.51
C GLN A 229 9.36 20.61 5.72
N HIS A 230 8.38 19.69 5.80
CA HIS A 230 7.34 19.70 6.83
C HIS A 230 7.43 18.53 7.80
N PHE A 231 8.14 17.47 7.45
CA PHE A 231 8.18 16.21 8.20
C PHE A 231 9.62 15.79 8.52
N SER A 232 9.80 15.17 9.68
CA SER A 232 11.07 14.53 10.06
C SER A 232 11.36 13.29 9.22
N GLU A 233 12.59 12.77 9.27
CA GLU A 233 12.96 11.54 8.56
C GLU A 233 12.11 10.33 8.97
N GLU A 234 11.80 10.19 10.25
CA GLU A 234 10.94 9.11 10.75
C GLU A 234 9.49 9.27 10.27
N GLU A 235 8.99 10.51 10.25
CA GLU A 235 7.62 10.81 9.78
C GLU A 235 7.45 10.56 8.28
N VAL A 236 8.40 10.95 7.43
CA VAL A 236 8.29 10.72 5.97
C VAL A 236 8.35 9.23 5.62
N VAL A 237 9.13 8.47 6.38
CA VAL A 237 9.20 7.01 6.26
C VAL A 237 7.87 6.38 6.66
N GLU A 238 7.36 6.72 7.84
CA GLU A 238 6.08 6.20 8.34
C GLU A 238 4.94 6.56 7.39
N LEU A 239 4.87 7.81 6.92
CA LEU A 239 3.87 8.25 5.96
C LEU A 239 3.91 7.41 4.68
N THR A 240 5.10 7.16 4.13
CA THR A 240 5.26 6.35 2.91
C THR A 240 4.80 4.91 3.13
N LEU A 241 5.15 4.31 4.27
CA LEU A 241 4.70 2.97 4.66
C LEU A 241 3.19 2.93 4.90
N ASP A 242 2.61 3.97 5.50
CA ASP A 242 1.16 4.11 5.69
C ASP A 242 0.44 4.15 4.34
N VAL A 243 0.98 4.83 3.31
CA VAL A 243 0.38 4.81 1.97
C VAL A 243 0.27 3.37 1.46
N MET A 244 1.34 2.58 1.54
CA MET A 244 1.32 1.19 1.10
C MET A 244 0.40 0.33 1.96
N ARG A 245 0.50 0.42 3.29
CA ARG A 245 -0.36 -0.30 4.22
C ARG A 245 -1.83 -0.06 3.87
N ASN A 246 -2.21 1.20 3.66
CA ASN A 246 -3.59 1.57 3.34
C ASN A 246 -4.00 1.11 1.93
N ALA A 247 -3.07 1.07 0.98
CA ALA A 247 -3.32 0.57 -0.37
C ALA A 247 -3.54 -0.95 -0.45
N CYS A 248 -3.39 -1.70 0.66
CA CYS A 248 -3.85 -3.09 0.71
C CYS A 248 -5.37 -3.19 0.43
N ASN A 249 -6.11 -2.09 0.63
CA ASN A 249 -7.52 -1.98 0.29
C ASN A 249 -7.81 -2.25 -1.19
N LYS A 250 -6.84 -2.06 -2.09
CA LYS A 250 -6.96 -2.36 -3.51
C LYS A 250 -7.33 -3.82 -3.73
N VAL A 251 -6.86 -4.75 -2.90
CA VAL A 251 -7.22 -6.17 -2.99
C VAL A 251 -8.74 -6.34 -2.79
N ALA A 252 -9.31 -5.73 -1.75
CA ALA A 252 -10.75 -5.79 -1.50
C ALA A 252 -11.55 -5.09 -2.60
N VAL A 253 -11.10 -3.93 -3.08
CA VAL A 253 -11.75 -3.19 -4.16
C VAL A 253 -11.74 -3.99 -5.46
N ALA A 254 -10.58 -4.56 -5.83
CA ALA A 254 -10.40 -5.34 -7.05
C ALA A 254 -11.32 -6.56 -7.08
N LEU A 255 -11.54 -7.19 -5.93
CA LEU A 255 -12.42 -8.35 -5.80
C LEU A 255 -13.88 -8.01 -5.50
N GLY A 256 -14.20 -6.74 -5.22
CA GLY A 256 -15.55 -6.30 -4.83
C GLY A 256 -15.97 -6.69 -3.42
N ALA A 257 -15.00 -7.01 -2.58
CA ALA A 257 -15.17 -7.36 -1.18
C ALA A 257 -15.06 -6.13 -0.24
N ASP A 258 -15.20 -4.92 -0.78
CA ASP A 258 -15.02 -3.66 -0.05
C ASP A 258 -16.34 -3.06 0.46
N ALA A 259 -17.36 -3.88 0.78
CA ALA A 259 -18.64 -3.36 1.28
C ALA A 259 -18.44 -2.44 2.50
N ALA A 260 -19.16 -1.31 2.53
CA ALA A 260 -19.16 -0.40 3.68
C ALA A 260 -19.63 -1.14 4.94
N ARG A 261 -19.09 -0.76 6.12
CA ARG A 261 -19.54 -1.35 7.39
C ARG A 261 -20.87 -0.78 7.86
N VAL A 262 -21.16 0.46 7.47
CA VAL A 262 -22.40 1.19 7.80
C VAL A 262 -23.03 1.76 6.54
N ASP A 263 -24.37 1.81 6.53
CA ASP A 263 -25.15 2.35 5.40
C ASP A 263 -25.13 3.89 5.36
N GLU A 264 -25.07 4.54 6.53
CA GLU A 264 -25.01 6.00 6.68
C GLU A 264 -23.98 6.39 7.75
N GLY A 265 -23.31 7.53 7.57
CA GLY A 265 -22.31 8.04 8.51
C GLY A 265 -20.99 7.26 8.48
N THR A 266 -20.37 7.12 9.65
CA THR A 266 -19.11 6.41 9.83
C THR A 266 -19.13 5.58 11.10
N GLU A 267 -18.40 4.47 11.11
CA GLU A 267 -18.09 3.68 12.31
C GLU A 267 -16.67 4.01 12.78
N GLU A 268 -16.49 4.08 14.08
CA GLU A 268 -15.18 4.32 14.67
C GLU A 268 -14.39 3.02 14.81
N TYR A 269 -13.08 3.13 14.62
CA TYR A 269 -12.15 2.06 14.96
C TYR A 269 -10.87 2.66 15.54
N ARG A 270 -10.09 1.84 16.24
CA ARG A 270 -8.77 2.21 16.75
C ARG A 270 -7.76 1.15 16.40
N LEU A 271 -6.51 1.55 16.15
CA LEU A 271 -5.41 0.59 16.08
C LEU A 271 -4.98 0.13 17.48
N GLY A 272 -5.07 -1.18 17.71
CA GLY A 272 -4.58 -1.84 18.92
C GLY A 272 -3.07 -1.73 19.08
N ALA A 273 -2.56 -2.13 20.24
CA ALA A 273 -1.12 -2.17 20.51
C ALA A 273 -0.36 -3.14 19.59
N ASP A 274 -1.06 -4.13 19.02
CA ASP A 274 -0.57 -5.05 18.00
C ASP A 274 -0.61 -4.47 16.58
N GLY A 275 -1.25 -3.31 16.37
CA GLY A 275 -1.43 -2.67 15.07
C GLY A 275 -2.68 -3.11 14.32
N GLN A 276 -3.50 -4.00 14.90
CA GLN A 276 -4.75 -4.47 14.30
C GLN A 276 -5.92 -3.52 14.61
N PRO A 277 -6.91 -3.39 13.70
CA PRO A 277 -8.08 -2.57 13.96
C PRO A 277 -9.01 -3.21 15.00
N ILE A 278 -9.45 -2.41 15.96
CA ILE A 278 -10.46 -2.73 16.96
C ILE A 278 -11.66 -1.82 16.68
N TYR A 279 -12.77 -2.42 16.27
CA TYR A 279 -14.02 -1.71 15.96
C TYR A 279 -14.84 -1.50 17.24
N SER A 280 -15.49 -0.34 17.35
CA SER A 280 -16.27 0.07 18.53
C SER A 280 -17.64 0.62 18.17
#